data_AF-A0AAW2TXZ8-F1
#
_entry.id   AF-A0AAW2TXZ8-F1
#
_cell.length_a   1.000
_cell.length_b   1.000
_cell.length_c   1.000
_cell.angle_alpha   90.00
_cell.angle_beta   90.00
_cell.angle_gamma   90.00
#
_symmetry.space_group_name_H-M   'P 1'
#
loop_
_entity.id
_entity.type
_entity.pdbx_description
1 polymer ?
#
loop_
_entity_poly.entity_id
_entity_poly.type
_entity_poly.pdbx_seq_one_letter_code
_entity_poly.pdbx_strand_id
1 'polypeptide(L)' 'MLNVGQSLLQRDAPNAEHHRFGFHQPPFNSVNHLHLHCFALPFTPRWKAIKYLPLGPLGGFIEAEKLLERIKPVSSF' A
#
# COMPACT_ATOMS: atom_id res chain seq x y z
N MET A 1 2.73 9.32 -5.63
CA MET A 1 1.56 8.83 -4.84
C MET A 1 1.90 8.71 -3.36
N LEU A 2 3.00 8.03 -2.99
CA LEU A 2 3.32 7.71 -1.59
C LEU A 2 3.39 8.92 -0.65
N ASN A 3 4.18 9.95 -1.00
CA ASN A 3 4.31 11.16 -0.19
C ASN A 3 2.95 11.83 0.08
N VAL A 4 2.09 11.91 -0.95
CA VAL A 4 0.73 12.45 -0.81
C VAL A 4 -0.08 11.61 0.18
N GLY A 5 -0.04 10.28 0.07
CA GLY A 5 -0.71 9.38 1.00
C GLY A 5 -0.23 9.52 2.44
N GLN A 6 1.09 9.67 2.64
CA GLN A 6 1.69 9.90 3.95
C GLN A 6 1.20 11.22 4.57
N SER A 7 1.24 12.32 3.82
CA SER A 7 0.76 13.62 4.30
C SER A 7 -0.74 13.59 4.66
N LEU A 8 -1.55 12.88 3.87
CA LEU A 8 -2.98 12.73 4.16
C LEU A 8 -3.22 11.97 5.47
N LEU A 9 -2.55 10.82 5.69
CA LEU A 9 -2.75 10.07 6.94
C LEU A 9 -2.17 10.79 8.17
N GLN A 10 -1.07 11.53 8.02
CA GLN A 10 -0.55 12.37 9.10
C GLN A 10 -1.56 13.45 9.51
N ARG A 11 -2.29 14.04 8.54
CA ARG A 11 -3.31 15.06 8.80
C ARG A 11 -4.61 14.46 9.36
N ASP A 12 -5.10 13.39 8.73
CA ASP A 12 -6.46 12.89 8.94
C ASP A 12 -6.55 11.75 9.97
N ALA A 13 -5.43 11.07 10.25
CA ALA A 13 -5.33 10.00 11.25
C ALA A 13 -4.01 10.07 12.04
N PRO A 14 -3.73 11.22 12.71
CA PRO A 14 -2.45 11.47 13.40
C PRO A 14 -2.19 10.50 14.56
N ASN A 15 -3.25 9.97 15.16
CA ASN A 15 -3.18 9.09 16.33
C ASN A 15 -3.21 7.59 15.96
N ALA A 16 -3.17 7.25 14.67
CA ALA A 16 -3.13 5.86 14.26
C ALA A 16 -1.81 5.22 14.73
N GLU A 17 -1.89 3.99 15.25
CA GLU A 17 -0.70 3.27 15.75
C GLU A 17 0.32 3.07 14.63
N HIS A 18 -0.17 2.70 13.45
CA HIS A 18 0.66 2.44 12.28
C HIS A 18 -0.03 2.89 10.99
N HIS A 19 0.77 3.30 10.01
CA HIS A 19 0.32 3.53 8.64
C HIS A 19 0.86 2.45 7.71
N ARG A 20 0.05 1.99 6.76
CA ARG A 20 0.47 1.02 5.74
C ARG A 20 0.04 1.49 4.36
N PHE A 21 0.97 1.40 3.41
CA PHE A 21 0.78 1.87 2.04
C PHE A 21 1.10 0.77 1.05
N GLY A 22 0.32 0.63 -0.02
CA GLY A 22 0.60 -0.37 -1.04
C GLY A 22 -0.47 -0.55 -2.09
N PHE A 23 -0.28 -1.58 -2.91
CA PHE A 23 -1.07 -1.85 -4.11
C PHE A 23 -1.53 -3.32 -4.12
N HIS A 24 -2.61 -3.60 -4.84
CA HIS A 24 -3.00 -4.97 -5.17
C HIS A 24 -2.20 -5.51 -6.36
N GLN A 25 -1.82 -6.79 -6.31
CA GLN A 25 -1.09 -7.52 -7.35
C GLN A 25 -1.74 -8.92 -7.56
N PRO A 26 -2.33 -9.24 -8.72
CA PRO A 26 -2.67 -8.32 -9.80
C PRO A 26 -3.62 -7.23 -9.28
N PRO A 27 -3.72 -6.10 -9.97
CA PRO A 27 -4.56 -5.01 -9.51
C PRO A 27 -6.04 -5.46 -9.58
N PHE A 28 -6.64 -5.71 -8.40
CA PHE A 28 -8.04 -6.12 -8.25
C PHE A 28 -8.94 -4.88 -8.40
N ASN A 29 -9.11 -4.46 -9.65
CA ASN A 29 -9.59 -3.15 -10.02
C ASN A 29 -11.12 -3.07 -10.01
N SER A 30 -11.67 -2.12 -9.25
CA SER A 30 -13.00 -1.56 -9.56
C SER A 30 -12.91 -0.50 -10.68
N VAL A 31 -11.70 0.00 -10.98
CA VAL A 31 -11.38 1.04 -11.98
C VAL A 31 -9.99 0.75 -12.57
N ASN A 32 -9.81 0.94 -13.89
CA ASN A 32 -8.60 0.48 -14.59
C ASN A 32 -7.41 1.46 -14.49
N HIS A 33 -6.98 1.79 -13.28
CA HIS A 33 -5.80 2.61 -13.02
C HIS A 33 -5.06 2.13 -11.75
N LEU A 34 -3.77 2.46 -11.65
CA LEU A 34 -2.97 2.17 -10.47
C LEU A 34 -3.52 2.95 -9.25
N HIS A 35 -3.88 2.23 -8.19
CA HIS A 35 -4.49 2.82 -6.99
C HIS A 35 -3.63 2.50 -5.76
N LEU A 36 -3.05 3.54 -5.15
CA LEU A 36 -2.37 3.44 -3.85
C LEU A 36 -3.41 3.35 -2.73
N HIS A 37 -3.39 2.27 -1.98
CA HIS A 37 -4.11 2.18 -0.72
C HIS A 37 -3.27 2.82 0.40
N CYS A 38 -3.94 3.65 1.21
CA CYS A 38 -3.38 4.27 2.41
C CYS A 38 -4.22 3.82 3.61
N PHE A 39 -3.63 3.09 4.56
CA PHE A 39 -4.33 2.57 5.74
C PHE A 39 -3.79 3.18 7.02
N ALA A 40 -4.68 3.81 7.79
CA ALA A 40 -4.50 4.00 9.22
C ALA A 40 -4.94 2.71 9.94
N LEU A 41 -4.02 2.07 10.66
CA LEU A 41 -4.24 0.78 11.32
C LEU A 41 -4.50 0.96 12.82
N PRO A 42 -5.16 -0.01 13.48
CA PRO A 42 -5.64 -1.30 12.94
C PRO A 42 -6.90 -1.20 12.08
N PHE A 43 -7.18 -2.25 11.28
CA PHE A 43 -8.44 -2.34 10.54
C PHE A 43 -9.63 -2.53 11.49
N THR A 44 -10.73 -1.85 11.17
CA THR A 44 -12.02 -2.01 11.86
C THR A 44 -13.12 -2.36 10.86
N PRO A 45 -13.71 -3.58 10.94
CA PRO A 45 -13.31 -4.72 11.78
C PRO A 45 -11.97 -5.36 11.34
N ARG A 46 -11.31 -6.04 12.28
CA ARG A 46 -9.96 -6.63 12.10
C ARG A 46 -9.85 -7.62 10.93
N TRP A 47 -10.91 -8.38 10.64
CA TRP A 47 -10.90 -9.38 9.56
C TRP A 47 -10.73 -8.78 8.17
N LYS A 48 -10.96 -7.47 7.98
CA LYS A 48 -10.69 -6.77 6.72
C LYS A 48 -9.21 -6.84 6.31
N ALA A 49 -8.29 -7.08 7.25
CA ALA A 49 -6.88 -7.27 6.98
C ALA A 49 -6.60 -8.39 5.95
N ILE A 50 -7.46 -9.42 5.89
CA ILE A 50 -7.31 -10.58 4.99
C ILE A 50 -7.23 -10.14 3.52
N LYS A 51 -7.98 -9.11 3.13
CA LYS A 51 -7.96 -8.56 1.75
C LYS A 51 -6.58 -8.01 1.34
N TYR A 52 -5.77 -7.61 2.32
CA TYR A 52 -4.51 -6.90 2.11
C TYR A 52 -3.30 -7.73 2.57
N LEU A 53 -3.42 -9.05 2.55
CA LEU A 53 -2.31 -9.96 2.84
C LEU A 53 -1.33 -10.03 1.66
N PRO A 54 -0.01 -9.94 1.91
CA PRO A 54 0.98 -10.28 0.90
C PRO A 54 1.02 -11.80 0.71
N LEU A 55 0.84 -12.28 -0.52
CA LEU A 55 0.92 -13.70 -0.87
C LEU A 55 2.22 -14.04 -1.62
N GLY A 56 3.21 -13.14 -1.57
CA GLY A 56 4.51 -13.32 -2.19
C GLY A 56 4.40 -13.50 -3.71
N PRO A 57 5.00 -14.56 -4.29
CA PRO A 57 4.93 -14.83 -5.73
C PRO A 57 3.50 -15.01 -6.26
N LEU A 58 2.55 -15.39 -5.40
CA LEU A 58 1.14 -15.58 -5.77
C LEU A 58 0.38 -14.24 -5.87
N GLY A 59 1.01 -13.11 -5.55
CA GLY A 59 0.40 -11.78 -5.59
C GLY A 59 -0.14 -11.31 -4.24
N GLY A 60 -1.37 -10.81 -4.19
CA GLY A 60 -2.00 -10.22 -3.02
C GLY A 60 -1.74 -8.72 -2.90
N PHE A 61 -1.21 -8.29 -1.77
CA PHE A 61 -0.87 -6.88 -1.52
C PHE A 61 0.64 -6.67 -1.45
N ILE A 62 1.16 -5.73 -2.24
CA ILE A 62 2.57 -5.32 -2.21
C ILE A 62 2.72 -3.96 -1.54
N GLU A 63 3.63 -3.85 -0.58
CA GLU A 63 3.90 -2.58 0.10
C GLU A 63 4.62 -1.62 -0.83
N ALA A 64 4.25 -0.33 -0.73
CA ALA A 64 4.71 0.70 -1.66
C ALA A 64 6.24 0.82 -1.66
N GLU A 65 6.88 0.80 -0.50
CA GLU A 65 8.35 0.88 -0.39
C GLU A 65 9.05 -0.32 -1.05
N LYS A 66 8.57 -1.54 -0.78
CA LYS A 66 9.12 -2.76 -1.42
C LYS A 66 8.97 -2.73 -2.94
N LEU A 67 7.86 -2.19 -3.44
CA LEU A 67 7.66 -1.99 -4.87
C LEU A 67 8.63 -0.96 -5.42
N LEU A 68 8.80 0.19 -4.74
CA LEU A 68 9.74 1.23 -5.14
C LEU A 68 11.16 0.69 -5.22
N GLU A 69 11.62 -0.06 -4.22
CA GLU A 69 12.91 -0.73 -4.24
C GLU A 69 13.09 -1.65 -5.45
N ARG A 70 12.07 -2.43 -5.79
CA ARG A 70 12.09 -3.35 -6.94
C ARG A 70 12.17 -2.63 -8.29
N ILE A 71 11.54 -1.46 -8.40
CA ILE A 71 11.48 -0.69 -9.67
C ILE A 71 12.50 0.44 -9.72
N LYS A 72 13.39 0.56 -8.72
CA LYS A 72 14.48 1.53 -8.77
C LYS A 72 15.26 1.31 -10.07
N PRO A 73 15.47 2.36 -10.87
CA PRO A 73 16.26 2.23 -12.08
C PRO A 73 17.65 1.75 -11.69
N VAL A 74 18.19 0.81 -12.46
CA VAL A 74 19.60 0.45 -12.33
C VAL A 74 20.39 1.70 -12.69
N SER A 75 21.19 2.20 -11.75
CA SER A 75 22.06 3.36 -11.99
C SER A 75 22.83 3.13 -13.27
N SER A 76 22.59 3.96 -14.27
CA SER A 76 23.38 3.93 -15.51
C SER A 76 24.77 4.45 -15.14
N PHE A 77 25.76 3.58 -15.24
CA PHE A 77 27.17 3.91 -15.02
C PHE A 77 27.68 4.90 -16.06
#